data_AF-A0A954QXC4-F1
#
_entry.id   AF-A0A954QXC4-F1
#
_cell.length_a   1.000
_cell.length_b   1.000
_cell.length_c   1.000
_cell.angle_alpha   90.00
_cell.angle_beta   90.00
_cell.angle_gamma   90.00
#
_symmetry.space_group_name_H-M   'P 1'
#
loop_
_entity.id
_entity.type
_entity.pdbx_description
1 polymer ?
#
loop_
_entity_poly.entity_id
_entity_poly.type
_entity_poly.pdbx_seq_one_letter_code
_entity_poly.pdbx_strand_id
1 'polypeptide(L)'
;MSKTLSYIYHFGFVTCLCANLTLSAWAAEPAIESQANGNWSSPDTWLGAHVPAAGDSVLIRSEHHVTYDVDSTEILRAVHISGSLRFRTDLDTRLEAGLIRIEAGDRAVEEGFNCDRHDPASHISSPQPELLVGTAQQPVEAEHRCLIRLHPTAGVDEKSWPAIVCCGGRMEIHGAPMNRTWVKLSRTADAGATRLFLSEAVTNWRAGDRLLITGTARQEPIAGVQTEHVSDAPTSEVRFLTAAPDSSIGMSMAAGSQQRLLIDKPLRLTHRGGQYSAEVANLSRNVVVESAAPEIQRGHTMYHHGSTGSISYAEFRHLGKEGVLGRYPIHFHLVGQSMRGSSVIGASVWDSGNRWITIHGTQYLVVR
;
A
#
# COMPACT_ATOMS: atom_id res chain seq x y z
N MET A 1 29.33 76.89 -55.17
CA MET A 1 28.21 75.92 -55.21
C MET A 1 28.39 74.94 -54.05
N SER A 2 27.86 75.33 -52.88
CA SER A 2 27.92 74.57 -51.64
C SER A 2 26.67 73.69 -51.54
N LYS A 3 26.83 72.37 -51.43
CA LYS A 3 25.71 71.42 -51.32
C LYS A 3 25.51 71.03 -49.86
N THR A 4 24.37 71.46 -49.34
CA THR A 4 23.78 71.07 -48.05
C THR A 4 23.40 69.58 -48.07
N LEU A 5 23.97 68.76 -47.17
CA LEU A 5 23.48 67.41 -46.90
C LEU A 5 22.32 67.48 -45.90
N SER A 6 21.19 66.88 -46.25
CA SER A 6 20.03 66.71 -45.39
C SER A 6 20.05 65.32 -44.78
N TYR A 7 19.93 65.25 -43.45
CA TYR A 7 19.80 64.02 -42.67
C TYR A 7 18.39 63.45 -42.80
N ILE A 8 18.25 62.18 -43.18
CA ILE A 8 17.00 61.42 -43.08
C ILE A 8 17.17 60.37 -41.98
N TYR A 9 16.32 60.45 -40.97
CA TYR A 9 16.16 59.44 -39.92
C TYR A 9 15.53 58.17 -40.51
N HIS A 10 16.11 56.99 -40.24
CA HIS A 10 15.44 55.70 -40.43
C HIS A 10 15.35 54.99 -39.08
N PHE A 11 14.13 54.89 -38.58
CA PHE A 11 13.76 54.08 -37.42
C PHE A 11 13.71 52.60 -37.84
N GLY A 12 14.32 51.74 -37.04
CA GLY A 12 14.51 50.32 -37.35
C GLY A 12 13.25 49.46 -37.18
N PHE A 13 13.28 48.32 -37.86
CA PHE A 13 12.51 47.13 -37.50
C PHE A 13 13.48 45.95 -37.44
N VAL A 14 13.92 45.60 -36.23
CA VAL A 14 14.57 44.32 -35.95
C VAL A 14 13.45 43.28 -35.91
N THR A 15 13.37 42.46 -36.95
CA THR A 15 12.47 41.30 -36.99
C THR A 15 13.03 40.24 -36.05
N CYS A 16 12.49 40.18 -34.83
CA CYS A 16 12.75 39.11 -33.90
C CYS A 16 12.01 37.86 -34.40
N LEU A 17 12.75 36.89 -34.94
CA LEU A 17 12.23 35.60 -35.34
C LEU A 17 11.92 34.78 -34.08
N CYS A 18 10.75 34.99 -33.49
CA CYS A 18 10.24 34.14 -32.42
C CYS A 18 9.90 32.77 -33.02
N ALA A 19 10.80 31.81 -32.87
CA ALA A 19 10.47 30.41 -33.05
C ALA A 19 9.43 30.04 -31.99
N ASN A 20 8.16 29.94 -32.39
CA ASN A 20 7.10 29.34 -31.59
C ASN A 20 7.42 27.85 -31.43
N LEU A 21 8.26 27.52 -30.44
CA LEU A 21 8.23 26.22 -29.81
C LEU A 21 6.89 26.14 -29.07
N THR A 22 5.87 25.62 -29.75
CA THR A 22 4.71 25.08 -29.06
C THR A 22 5.25 23.97 -28.14
N LEU A 23 5.36 24.26 -26.84
CA LEU A 23 5.27 23.19 -25.86
C LEU A 23 3.87 22.59 -26.07
N SER A 24 3.80 21.51 -26.85
CA SER A 24 2.68 20.60 -26.76
C SER A 24 2.69 20.10 -25.33
N ALA A 25 1.82 20.67 -24.50
CA ALA A 25 1.34 19.96 -23.34
C ALA A 25 0.87 18.61 -23.88
N TRP A 26 1.51 17.51 -23.47
CA TRP A 26 0.92 16.20 -23.64
C TRP A 26 -0.43 16.27 -22.92
N ALA A 27 -1.50 16.43 -23.68
CA ALA A 27 -2.81 16.04 -23.19
C ALA A 27 -2.64 14.57 -22.83
N ALA A 28 -2.91 14.22 -21.57
CA ALA A 28 -2.98 12.83 -21.18
C ALA A 28 -3.89 12.12 -22.19
N GLU A 29 -3.42 11.01 -22.78
CA GLU A 29 -4.25 10.14 -23.61
C GLU A 29 -5.58 9.90 -22.88
N PRO A 30 -6.72 9.94 -23.57
CA PRO A 30 -8.02 9.75 -22.95
C PRO A 30 -8.04 8.41 -22.22
N ALA A 31 -8.65 8.39 -21.04
CA ALA A 31 -8.69 7.18 -20.23
C ALA A 31 -9.43 6.05 -20.97
N ILE A 32 -8.99 4.81 -20.78
CA ILE A 32 -9.78 3.63 -21.13
C ILE A 32 -10.94 3.57 -20.16
N GLU A 33 -12.17 3.60 -20.68
CA GLU A 33 -13.36 3.64 -19.86
C GLU A 33 -14.08 2.29 -19.87
N SER A 34 -14.57 1.87 -18.72
CA SER A 34 -15.54 0.77 -18.65
C SER A 34 -16.82 1.16 -19.41
N GLN A 35 -17.33 0.30 -20.28
CA GLN A 35 -18.61 0.49 -20.99
C GLN A 35 -19.76 -0.33 -20.38
N ALA A 36 -19.45 -1.34 -19.57
CA ALA A 36 -20.43 -2.20 -18.91
C ALA A 36 -19.83 -2.86 -17.66
N ASN A 37 -20.69 -3.50 -16.86
CA ASN A 37 -20.26 -4.43 -15.82
C ASN A 37 -19.54 -5.64 -16.44
N GLY A 38 -18.57 -6.21 -15.73
CA GLY A 38 -17.94 -7.45 -16.16
C GLY A 38 -16.54 -7.66 -15.58
N ASN A 39 -15.81 -8.58 -16.17
CA ASN A 39 -14.45 -8.91 -15.76
C ASN A 39 -13.44 -7.94 -16.38
N TRP A 40 -12.38 -7.61 -15.64
CA TRP A 40 -11.28 -6.79 -16.13
C TRP A 40 -10.66 -7.40 -17.39
N SER A 41 -10.53 -8.72 -17.43
CA SER A 41 -10.00 -9.47 -18.58
C SER A 41 -10.88 -9.45 -19.84
N SER A 42 -12.15 -9.05 -19.73
CA SER A 42 -13.11 -9.13 -20.84
C SER A 42 -13.06 -7.87 -21.71
N PRO A 43 -12.85 -7.99 -23.04
CA PRO A 43 -12.97 -6.86 -23.96
C PRO A 43 -14.34 -6.17 -23.88
N ASP A 44 -15.42 -6.92 -23.63
CA ASP A 44 -16.78 -6.36 -23.57
C ASP A 44 -16.99 -5.40 -22.39
N THR A 45 -16.12 -5.44 -21.38
CA THR A 45 -16.15 -4.51 -20.25
C THR A 45 -15.64 -3.12 -20.63
N TRP A 46 -14.84 -3.00 -21.69
CA TRP A 46 -14.11 -1.77 -22.02
C TRP A 46 -14.60 -1.14 -23.32
N LEU A 47 -14.69 0.19 -23.32
CA LEU A 47 -15.07 0.95 -24.50
C LEU A 47 -14.09 0.66 -25.64
N GLY A 48 -14.64 0.32 -26.81
CA GLY A 48 -13.81 -0.03 -27.98
C GLY A 48 -13.14 -1.40 -27.90
N ALA A 49 -13.54 -2.25 -26.95
CA ALA A 49 -13.00 -3.61 -26.75
C ALA A 49 -11.49 -3.65 -26.46
N HIS A 50 -10.96 -2.57 -25.88
CA HIS A 50 -9.56 -2.44 -25.52
C HIS A 50 -9.36 -2.69 -24.02
N VAL A 51 -8.88 -3.90 -23.68
CA VAL A 51 -8.52 -4.25 -22.30
C VAL A 51 -7.32 -3.40 -21.86
N PRO A 52 -7.32 -2.82 -20.64
CA PRO A 52 -6.22 -1.99 -20.16
C PRO A 52 -4.84 -2.67 -20.22
N ALA A 53 -3.86 -1.93 -20.73
CA ALA A 53 -2.47 -2.35 -20.93
C ALA A 53 -1.48 -1.33 -20.33
N ALA A 54 -0.18 -1.61 -20.40
CA ALA A 54 0.84 -0.73 -19.80
C ALA A 54 0.76 0.72 -20.32
N GLY A 55 0.87 1.66 -19.38
CA GLY A 55 0.81 3.09 -19.64
C GLY A 55 -0.60 3.69 -19.65
N ASP A 56 -1.64 2.85 -19.70
CA ASP A 56 -3.01 3.34 -19.77
C ASP A 56 -3.47 3.99 -18.46
N SER A 57 -4.28 5.04 -18.59
CA SER A 57 -5.13 5.54 -17.52
C SER A 57 -6.51 4.88 -17.66
N VAL A 58 -7.01 4.26 -16.60
CA VAL A 58 -8.28 3.53 -16.60
C VAL A 58 -9.33 4.30 -15.81
N LEU A 59 -10.54 4.40 -16.33
CA LEU A 59 -11.72 4.94 -15.65
C LEU A 59 -12.80 3.86 -15.54
N ILE A 60 -13.10 3.45 -14.32
CA ILE A 60 -14.30 2.67 -14.01
C ILE A 60 -15.42 3.67 -13.74
N ARG A 61 -16.32 3.81 -14.71
CA ARG A 61 -17.40 4.79 -14.70
C ARG A 61 -18.37 4.51 -13.56
N SER A 62 -19.06 5.56 -13.13
CA SER A 62 -20.16 5.48 -12.17
C SER A 62 -21.18 4.39 -12.57
N GLU A 63 -21.76 3.70 -11.59
CA GLU A 63 -22.67 2.54 -11.76
C GLU A 63 -22.06 1.26 -12.34
N HIS A 64 -20.82 1.28 -12.85
CA HIS A 64 -20.18 0.07 -13.36
C HIS A 64 -19.48 -0.73 -12.24
N HIS A 65 -19.62 -2.04 -12.31
CA HIS A 65 -18.98 -3.01 -11.43
C HIS A 65 -18.01 -3.88 -12.23
N VAL A 66 -16.71 -3.65 -12.01
CA VAL A 66 -15.64 -4.40 -12.66
C VAL A 66 -15.03 -5.38 -11.67
N THR A 67 -14.96 -6.65 -12.07
CA THR A 67 -14.28 -7.71 -11.32
C THR A 67 -12.83 -7.83 -11.79
N TYR A 68 -11.87 -7.53 -10.93
CA TYR A 68 -10.45 -7.72 -11.22
C TYR A 68 -10.07 -9.20 -11.08
N ASP A 69 -9.80 -9.86 -12.20
CA ASP A 69 -9.64 -11.31 -12.32
C ASP A 69 -8.31 -11.74 -12.95
N VAL A 70 -7.28 -10.88 -12.86
CA VAL A 70 -5.99 -11.08 -13.55
C VAL A 70 -4.78 -10.95 -12.61
N ASP A 71 -3.73 -11.75 -12.86
CA ASP A 71 -2.36 -11.54 -12.36
C ASP A 71 -1.57 -10.81 -13.44
N SER A 72 -1.74 -9.48 -13.52
CA SER A 72 -1.15 -8.67 -14.58
C SER A 72 0.20 -8.07 -14.18
N THR A 73 1.14 -8.05 -15.12
CA THR A 73 2.41 -7.32 -15.00
C THR A 73 2.41 -5.97 -15.70
N GLU A 74 1.31 -5.62 -16.37
CA GLU A 74 1.15 -4.36 -17.10
C GLU A 74 1.07 -3.19 -16.12
N ILE A 75 2.03 -2.26 -16.22
CA ILE A 75 2.10 -1.10 -15.33
C ILE A 75 1.16 -0.01 -15.85
N LEU A 76 0.00 0.13 -15.21
CA LEU A 76 -0.96 1.17 -15.54
C LEU A 76 -0.46 2.53 -15.06
N ARG A 77 -0.76 3.59 -15.81
CA ARG A 77 -0.52 4.96 -15.34
C ARG A 77 -1.42 5.24 -14.14
N ALA A 78 -2.74 5.10 -14.30
CA ALA A 78 -3.70 5.35 -13.23
C ALA A 78 -4.91 4.42 -13.32
N VAL A 79 -5.57 4.18 -12.19
CA VAL A 79 -6.90 3.57 -12.10
C VAL A 79 -7.79 4.51 -11.30
N HIS A 80 -8.73 5.17 -11.98
CA HIS A 80 -9.77 5.99 -11.37
C HIS A 80 -11.05 5.17 -11.23
N ILE A 81 -11.55 5.07 -10.01
CA ILE A 81 -12.69 4.24 -9.63
C ILE A 81 -13.81 5.17 -9.20
N SER A 82 -14.76 5.44 -10.11
CA SER A 82 -16.03 6.13 -9.84
C SER A 82 -17.19 5.15 -9.61
N GLY A 83 -17.12 3.97 -10.23
CA GLY A 83 -17.96 2.81 -9.93
C GLY A 83 -17.34 1.89 -8.87
N SER A 84 -17.25 0.60 -9.16
CA SER A 84 -16.70 -0.41 -8.25
C SER A 84 -15.62 -1.25 -8.93
N LEU A 85 -14.48 -1.41 -8.27
CA LEU A 85 -13.45 -2.39 -8.60
C LEU A 85 -13.37 -3.44 -7.49
N ARG A 86 -13.74 -4.68 -7.81
CA ARG A 86 -13.70 -5.80 -6.85
C ARG A 86 -12.70 -6.85 -7.31
N PHE A 87 -11.73 -7.16 -6.47
CA PHE A 87 -10.79 -8.25 -6.74
C PHE A 87 -11.43 -9.60 -6.50
N ARG A 88 -11.13 -10.58 -7.36
CA ARG A 88 -11.39 -11.99 -7.08
C ARG A 88 -10.65 -12.40 -5.81
N THR A 89 -11.28 -13.24 -4.99
CA THR A 89 -10.72 -13.68 -3.70
C THR A 89 -10.19 -15.11 -3.74
N ASP A 90 -10.46 -15.81 -4.83
CA ASP A 90 -10.29 -17.25 -5.07
C ASP A 90 -9.40 -17.52 -6.31
N LEU A 91 -8.55 -16.56 -6.66
CA LEU A 91 -7.42 -16.71 -7.58
C LEU A 91 -6.34 -15.67 -7.25
N ASP A 92 -5.13 -15.88 -7.78
CA ASP A 92 -4.05 -14.91 -7.65
C ASP A 92 -4.33 -13.67 -8.51
N THR A 93 -4.23 -12.48 -7.92
CA THR A 93 -4.40 -11.20 -8.60
C THR A 93 -3.20 -10.29 -8.38
N ARG A 94 -2.86 -9.50 -9.39
CA ARG A 94 -1.80 -8.50 -9.32
C ARG A 94 -2.15 -7.28 -10.13
N LEU A 95 -2.14 -6.12 -9.47
CA LEU A 95 -2.31 -4.81 -10.08
C LEU A 95 -1.03 -3.99 -9.92
N GLU A 96 -0.48 -3.52 -11.04
CA GLU A 96 0.66 -2.62 -11.12
C GLU A 96 0.16 -1.24 -11.55
N ALA A 97 0.31 -0.21 -10.71
CA ALA A 97 -0.23 1.12 -11.03
C ALA A 97 0.62 2.27 -10.46
N GLY A 98 0.62 3.42 -11.12
CA GLY A 98 1.15 4.65 -10.53
C GLY A 98 0.19 5.27 -9.49
N LEU A 99 -1.09 5.41 -9.84
CA LEU A 99 -2.12 5.94 -8.96
C LEU A 99 -3.38 5.07 -8.99
N ILE A 100 -3.96 4.82 -7.83
CA ILE A 100 -5.32 4.27 -7.68
C ILE A 100 -6.14 5.31 -6.92
N ARG A 101 -7.15 5.89 -7.56
CA ARG A 101 -8.01 6.92 -6.97
C ARG A 101 -9.44 6.40 -6.88
N ILE A 102 -10.02 6.44 -5.68
CA ILE A 102 -11.41 6.06 -5.40
C ILE A 102 -12.18 7.33 -5.09
N GLU A 103 -12.92 7.84 -6.06
CA GLU A 103 -13.64 9.11 -5.95
C GLU A 103 -14.80 9.17 -6.94
N ALA A 104 -15.91 9.76 -6.51
CA ALA A 104 -17.06 9.95 -7.36
C ALA A 104 -16.78 11.03 -8.42
N GLY A 105 -17.12 10.72 -9.67
CA GLY A 105 -16.95 11.61 -10.80
C GLY A 105 -16.20 10.91 -11.92
N ASP A 106 -16.70 11.04 -13.14
CA ASP A 106 -16.17 10.37 -14.33
C ASP A 106 -15.00 11.16 -14.96
N ARG A 107 -14.15 11.79 -14.14
CA ARG A 107 -12.95 12.51 -14.60
C ARG A 107 -11.72 11.89 -13.96
N ALA A 108 -10.81 11.38 -14.78
CA ALA A 108 -9.50 10.97 -14.30
C ALA A 108 -8.74 12.20 -13.77
N VAL A 109 -8.40 12.19 -12.49
CA VAL A 109 -7.62 13.24 -11.82
C VAL A 109 -6.27 12.66 -11.40
N GLU A 110 -5.18 13.32 -11.81
CA GLU A 110 -3.81 12.90 -11.50
C GLU A 110 -3.25 13.55 -10.22
N GLU A 111 -4.11 14.13 -9.38
CA GLU A 111 -3.71 14.58 -8.05
C GLU A 111 -3.93 13.44 -7.05
N GLY A 112 -3.00 13.21 -6.15
CA GLY A 112 -2.99 12.09 -5.21
C GLY A 112 -3.01 12.55 -3.75
N PHE A 113 -3.49 13.78 -3.50
CA PHE A 113 -3.49 14.35 -2.17
C PHE A 113 -4.72 15.19 -1.83
N ASN A 114 -5.01 16.22 -2.62
CA ASN A 114 -6.21 17.01 -2.39
C ASN A 114 -7.40 16.29 -3.02
N CYS A 115 -8.45 16.12 -2.23
CA CYS A 115 -9.78 15.84 -2.76
C CYS A 115 -10.46 17.19 -3.01
N ASP A 116 -11.12 17.36 -4.14
CA ASP A 116 -11.77 18.62 -4.54
C ASP A 116 -13.02 18.97 -3.70
N ARG A 117 -13.29 18.25 -2.61
CA ARG A 117 -14.39 18.49 -1.67
C ARG A 117 -13.89 18.86 -0.28
N HIS A 118 -14.17 20.09 0.12
CA HIS A 118 -14.07 20.59 1.50
C HIS A 118 -15.46 20.88 2.09
N ASP A 119 -16.50 20.19 1.62
CA ASP A 119 -17.85 20.41 2.14
C ASP A 119 -18.03 19.64 3.47
N PRO A 120 -18.22 20.33 4.62
CA PRO A 120 -18.39 19.70 5.93
C PRO A 120 -19.66 18.85 6.08
N ALA A 121 -20.57 18.88 5.09
CA ALA A 121 -21.70 17.97 5.00
C ALA A 121 -21.38 16.83 4.00
N SER A 122 -20.54 15.87 4.40
CA SER A 122 -20.22 14.71 3.57
C SER A 122 -21.44 13.78 3.44
N HIS A 123 -22.32 14.07 2.50
CA HIS A 123 -23.24 13.07 1.99
C HIS A 123 -22.39 11.97 1.36
N ILE A 124 -22.51 10.74 1.87
CA ILE A 124 -22.00 9.54 1.19
C ILE A 124 -22.59 9.60 -0.23
N SER A 125 -21.75 9.71 -1.24
CA SER A 125 -22.22 9.69 -2.63
C SER A 125 -22.93 8.37 -2.88
N SER A 126 -24.07 8.41 -3.56
CA SER A 126 -24.82 7.23 -3.98
C SER A 126 -24.91 7.21 -5.51
N PRO A 127 -24.39 6.17 -6.19
CA PRO A 127 -23.60 5.07 -5.64
C PRO A 127 -22.25 5.55 -5.09
N GLN A 128 -21.75 4.87 -4.06
CA GLN A 128 -20.44 5.17 -3.50
C GLN A 128 -19.38 4.45 -4.35
N PRO A 129 -18.31 5.12 -4.79
CA PRO A 129 -17.22 4.43 -5.45
C PRO A 129 -16.52 3.47 -4.50
N GLU A 130 -16.18 2.26 -4.95
CA GLU A 130 -15.62 1.22 -4.06
C GLU A 130 -14.41 0.51 -4.66
N LEU A 131 -13.33 0.41 -3.88
CA LEU A 131 -12.23 -0.54 -4.10
C LEU A 131 -12.34 -1.66 -3.07
N LEU A 132 -12.56 -2.89 -3.54
CA LEU A 132 -12.77 -4.07 -2.68
C LEU A 132 -11.70 -5.12 -2.96
N VAL A 133 -10.68 -5.18 -2.11
CA VAL A 133 -9.70 -6.27 -2.06
C VAL A 133 -10.15 -7.25 -0.97
N GLY A 134 -11.12 -8.09 -1.32
CA GLY A 134 -11.89 -8.85 -0.32
C GLY A 134 -12.78 -7.96 0.56
N THR A 135 -13.47 -8.60 1.50
CA THR A 135 -14.33 -7.97 2.52
C THR A 135 -14.15 -8.69 3.85
N ALA A 136 -14.64 -8.11 4.95
CA ALA A 136 -14.59 -8.79 6.25
C ALA A 136 -15.31 -10.16 6.27
N GLN A 137 -16.35 -10.35 5.45
CA GLN A 137 -17.10 -11.61 5.34
C GLN A 137 -16.51 -12.56 4.28
N GLN A 138 -15.85 -12.01 3.27
CA GLN A 138 -15.22 -12.75 2.19
C GLN A 138 -13.82 -12.17 1.92
N PRO A 139 -12.84 -12.45 2.81
CA PRO A 139 -11.46 -12.03 2.60
C PRO A 139 -10.85 -12.77 1.41
N VAL A 140 -9.70 -12.30 0.91
CA VAL A 140 -8.90 -13.08 -0.05
C VAL A 140 -8.51 -14.40 0.60
N GLU A 141 -8.85 -15.50 -0.07
CA GLU A 141 -8.66 -16.86 0.42
C GLU A 141 -7.19 -17.13 0.70
N ALA A 142 -6.95 -18.01 1.68
CA ALA A 142 -5.63 -18.28 2.19
C ALA A 142 -4.67 -18.66 1.04
N GLU A 143 -5.09 -19.54 0.16
CA GLU A 143 -4.30 -20.14 -0.91
C GLU A 143 -3.89 -19.13 -2.00
N HIS A 144 -4.54 -17.97 -2.04
CA HIS A 144 -4.41 -16.99 -3.10
C HIS A 144 -3.74 -15.69 -2.65
N ARG A 145 -3.01 -15.06 -3.56
CA ARG A 145 -2.32 -13.78 -3.35
C ARG A 145 -3.03 -12.65 -4.07
N CYS A 146 -3.23 -11.53 -3.39
CA CYS A 146 -3.51 -10.24 -4.02
C CYS A 146 -2.32 -9.29 -3.82
N LEU A 147 -1.71 -8.86 -4.91
CA LEU A 147 -0.64 -7.86 -4.90
C LEU A 147 -1.11 -6.56 -5.57
N ILE A 148 -1.01 -5.45 -4.85
CA ILE A 148 -1.07 -4.11 -5.46
C ILE A 148 0.32 -3.50 -5.31
N ARG A 149 0.98 -3.23 -6.43
CA ARG A 149 2.31 -2.62 -6.43
C ARG A 149 2.30 -1.27 -7.13
N LEU A 150 2.86 -0.30 -6.44
CA LEU A 150 2.85 1.12 -6.76
C LEU A 150 4.15 1.52 -7.45
N HIS A 151 4.05 2.15 -8.62
CA HIS A 151 5.21 2.51 -9.45
C HIS A 151 5.48 4.01 -9.47
N PRO A 152 6.74 4.44 -9.29
CA PRO A 152 7.14 5.81 -9.62
C PRO A 152 6.80 6.11 -11.09
N THR A 153 6.14 7.23 -11.33
CA THR A 153 5.72 7.66 -12.68
C THR A 153 6.37 8.99 -13.01
N ALA A 154 6.89 9.14 -14.22
CA ALA A 154 7.47 10.39 -14.67
C ALA A 154 6.39 11.44 -15.00
N GLY A 155 6.70 12.72 -14.78
CA GLY A 155 5.85 13.84 -15.20
C GLY A 155 4.63 14.11 -14.32
N VAL A 156 4.56 13.52 -13.12
CA VAL A 156 3.50 13.76 -12.12
C VAL A 156 4.08 14.39 -10.86
N ASP A 157 3.22 14.94 -9.99
CA ASP A 157 3.65 15.43 -8.68
C ASP A 157 4.12 14.25 -7.80
N GLU A 158 5.43 14.21 -7.55
CA GLU A 158 6.11 13.21 -6.73
C GLU A 158 5.63 13.14 -5.28
N LYS A 159 4.98 14.20 -4.77
CA LYS A 159 4.34 14.13 -3.45
C LYS A 159 3.06 13.35 -3.54
N SER A 160 2.29 13.54 -4.60
CA SER A 160 1.01 12.87 -4.85
C SER A 160 1.16 11.42 -5.32
N TRP A 161 2.20 11.09 -6.06
CA TRP A 161 2.39 9.78 -6.68
C TRP A 161 3.64 9.04 -6.21
N PRO A 162 3.66 7.71 -6.16
CA PRO A 162 2.52 6.84 -6.40
C PRO A 162 1.65 6.69 -5.15
N ALA A 163 0.38 6.29 -5.34
CA ALA A 163 -0.56 6.26 -4.22
C ALA A 163 -1.80 5.38 -4.44
N ILE A 164 -2.43 5.01 -3.33
CA ILE A 164 -3.85 4.62 -3.28
C ILE A 164 -4.59 5.67 -2.45
N VAL A 165 -5.55 6.38 -3.04
CA VAL A 165 -6.24 7.48 -2.38
C VAL A 165 -7.75 7.29 -2.48
N CYS A 166 -8.39 7.13 -1.33
CA CYS A 166 -9.84 7.12 -1.20
C CYS A 166 -10.33 8.51 -0.79
N CYS A 167 -11.16 9.12 -1.63
CA CYS A 167 -11.75 10.44 -1.47
C CYS A 167 -13.28 10.31 -1.47
N GLY A 168 -13.88 10.08 -0.30
CA GLY A 168 -15.34 9.95 -0.18
C GLY A 168 -15.91 8.59 -0.62
N GLY A 169 -15.06 7.70 -1.13
CA GLY A 169 -15.42 6.33 -1.50
C GLY A 169 -15.30 5.33 -0.34
N ARG A 170 -15.40 4.05 -0.69
CA ARG A 170 -15.16 2.93 0.22
C ARG A 170 -13.93 2.15 -0.23
N MET A 171 -13.02 1.87 0.70
CA MET A 171 -11.84 1.06 0.43
C MET A 171 -11.68 -0.04 1.46
N GLU A 172 -11.86 -1.30 1.04
CA GLU A 172 -11.78 -2.49 1.89
C GLU A 172 -10.57 -3.34 1.46
N ILE A 173 -9.72 -3.72 2.43
CA ILE A 173 -8.51 -4.51 2.16
C ILE A 173 -8.42 -5.65 3.20
N HIS A 174 -8.84 -6.85 2.80
CA HIS A 174 -9.01 -8.00 3.68
C HIS A 174 -8.28 -9.24 3.16
N GLY A 175 -7.19 -9.60 3.84
CA GLY A 175 -6.51 -10.88 3.66
C GLY A 175 -7.01 -11.97 4.59
N ALA A 176 -6.40 -13.15 4.45
CA ALA A 176 -6.76 -14.34 5.20
C ALA A 176 -6.55 -14.14 6.71
N PRO A 177 -7.57 -14.39 7.55
CA PRO A 177 -7.46 -14.21 8.99
C PRO A 177 -6.40 -15.09 9.64
N MET A 178 -5.71 -14.54 10.63
CA MET A 178 -4.76 -15.26 11.48
C MET A 178 -5.26 -15.24 12.92
N ASN A 179 -5.19 -16.37 13.62
CA ASN A 179 -5.55 -16.42 15.04
C ASN A 179 -4.60 -15.56 15.90
N ARG A 180 -3.33 -15.49 15.48
CA ARG A 180 -2.24 -14.72 16.07
C ARG A 180 -1.31 -14.21 14.96
N THR A 181 -1.09 -12.91 14.94
CA THR A 181 -0.09 -12.27 14.06
C THR A 181 1.30 -12.26 14.70
N TRP A 182 1.37 -12.43 16.01
CA TRP A 182 2.60 -12.60 16.78
C TRP A 182 2.31 -13.40 18.06
N VAL A 183 3.35 -14.02 18.60
CA VAL A 183 3.32 -14.78 19.86
C VAL A 183 4.66 -14.63 20.57
N LYS A 184 4.77 -15.09 21.82
CA LYS A 184 6.05 -15.11 22.55
C LYS A 184 6.78 -16.43 22.35
N LEU A 185 8.10 -16.42 22.53
CA LEU A 185 8.87 -17.63 22.70
C LEU A 185 8.47 -18.32 24.03
N SER A 186 8.24 -19.62 23.99
CA SER A 186 8.00 -20.43 25.20
C SER A 186 9.27 -20.73 25.98
N ARG A 187 10.44 -20.67 25.33
CA ARG A 187 11.77 -20.86 25.92
C ARG A 187 12.83 -20.11 25.13
N THR A 188 13.98 -19.88 25.76
CA THR A 188 15.12 -19.21 25.12
C THR A 188 15.54 -19.93 23.84
N ALA A 189 15.76 -19.15 22.79
CA ALA A 189 16.39 -19.59 21.56
C ALA A 189 17.81 -19.02 21.52
N ASP A 190 18.81 -19.88 21.67
CA ASP A 190 20.21 -19.47 21.70
C ASP A 190 20.73 -19.07 20.32
N ALA A 191 21.79 -18.25 20.29
CA ALA A 191 22.55 -18.03 19.07
C ALA A 191 22.95 -19.37 18.45
N GLY A 192 22.80 -19.51 17.13
CA GLY A 192 22.96 -20.76 16.41
C GLY A 192 21.69 -21.61 16.29
N ALA A 193 20.62 -21.32 17.03
CA ALA A 193 19.38 -22.08 16.92
C ALA A 193 18.69 -21.88 15.56
N THR A 194 18.12 -22.95 15.02
CA THR A 194 17.29 -22.97 13.80
C THR A 194 15.84 -23.34 14.08
N ARG A 195 15.47 -23.39 15.37
CA ARG A 195 14.17 -23.82 15.87
C ARG A 195 13.67 -22.84 16.90
N LEU A 196 12.46 -22.33 16.70
CA LEU A 196 11.75 -21.51 17.69
C LEU A 196 10.63 -22.33 18.31
N PHE A 197 10.34 -22.11 19.58
CA PHE A 197 9.26 -22.77 20.31
C PHE A 197 8.30 -21.71 20.81
N LEU A 198 7.03 -21.84 20.48
CA LEU A 198 6.02 -20.81 20.70
C LEU A 198 5.23 -21.07 21.99
N SER A 199 4.84 -19.98 22.66
CA SER A 199 3.98 -20.03 23.85
C SER A 199 2.52 -20.39 23.53
N GLU A 200 2.10 -20.14 22.29
CA GLU A 200 0.75 -20.37 21.80
C GLU A 200 0.79 -20.96 20.39
N ALA A 201 -0.23 -21.71 20.02
CA ALA A 201 -0.39 -22.22 18.66
C ALA A 201 -0.76 -21.08 17.70
N VAL A 202 -0.16 -21.11 16.52
CA VAL A 202 -0.47 -20.22 15.40
C VAL A 202 -1.08 -21.03 14.25
N THR A 203 -2.05 -20.42 13.57
CA THR A 203 -2.67 -20.93 12.34
C THR A 203 -2.42 -19.97 11.20
N ASN A 204 -2.46 -20.49 9.96
CA ASN A 204 -2.28 -19.72 8.72
C ASN A 204 -0.90 -19.05 8.54
N TRP A 205 0.10 -19.42 9.34
CA TRP A 205 1.50 -19.17 9.02
C TRP A 205 1.99 -20.25 8.04
N ARG A 206 2.86 -19.90 7.09
CA ARG A 206 3.26 -20.74 5.96
C ARG A 206 4.75 -20.74 5.74
N ALA A 207 5.22 -21.76 5.02
CA ALA A 207 6.58 -21.75 4.48
C ALA A 207 6.78 -20.49 3.62
N GLY A 208 7.92 -19.82 3.79
CA GLY A 208 8.24 -18.55 3.15
C GLY A 208 7.83 -17.30 3.94
N ASP A 209 7.04 -17.43 5.02
CA ASP A 209 6.63 -16.28 5.81
C ASP A 209 7.83 -15.60 6.49
N ARG A 210 7.84 -14.26 6.45
CA ARG A 210 8.86 -13.42 7.07
C ARG A 210 8.53 -13.23 8.54
N LEU A 211 9.44 -13.67 9.40
CA LEU A 211 9.35 -13.55 10.85
C LEU A 211 10.28 -12.45 11.36
N LEU A 212 9.77 -11.61 12.26
CA LEU A 212 10.55 -10.76 13.13
C LEU A 212 10.67 -11.42 14.50
N ILE A 213 11.90 -11.65 14.96
CA ILE A 213 12.20 -12.08 16.32
C ILE A 213 12.73 -10.85 17.07
N THR A 214 12.03 -10.40 18.10
CA THR A 214 12.40 -9.18 18.82
C THR A 214 13.64 -9.39 19.68
N GLY A 215 14.44 -8.34 19.80
CA GLY A 215 15.64 -8.38 20.62
C GLY A 215 15.30 -8.39 22.11
N THR A 216 16.03 -9.21 22.87
CA THR A 216 15.88 -9.31 24.33
C THR A 216 17.11 -8.83 25.10
N ALA A 217 18.14 -8.39 24.39
CA ALA A 217 19.32 -7.78 24.98
C ALA A 217 19.13 -6.26 25.00
N ARG A 218 19.46 -5.65 26.13
CA ARG A 218 19.64 -4.20 26.21
C ARG A 218 20.80 -3.83 25.28
N GLN A 219 20.59 -2.84 24.42
CA GLN A 219 21.69 -2.20 23.72
C GLN A 219 22.49 -1.42 24.76
N GLU A 220 23.59 -1.98 25.25
CA GLU A 220 24.55 -1.20 26.02
C GLU A 220 25.53 -0.55 25.03
N PRO A 221 25.81 0.75 25.15
CA PRO A 221 26.87 1.37 24.36
C PRO A 221 28.16 0.62 24.61
N ILE A 222 28.85 0.18 23.56
CA ILE A 222 30.24 -0.28 23.71
C ILE A 222 31.02 0.92 24.25
N ALA A 223 31.83 0.74 25.29
CA ALA A 223 32.63 1.83 25.85
C ALA A 223 33.48 2.49 24.74
N GLY A 224 33.20 3.76 24.45
CA GLY A 224 33.86 4.53 23.39
C GLY A 224 33.17 4.51 22.01
N VAL A 225 32.08 3.75 21.83
CA VAL A 225 31.25 3.79 20.62
C VAL A 225 29.90 4.41 20.97
N GLN A 226 29.64 5.63 20.48
CA GLN A 226 28.29 6.17 20.50
C GLN A 226 27.48 5.47 19.41
N THR A 227 26.54 4.61 19.81
CA THR A 227 25.42 4.26 18.94
C THR A 227 24.43 5.42 19.01
N GLU A 228 24.37 6.25 17.97
CA GLU A 228 23.48 7.42 17.95
C GLU A 228 22.00 6.99 17.86
N HIS A 229 21.73 5.86 17.18
CA HIS A 229 20.37 5.32 17.02
C HIS A 229 20.28 3.81 17.28
N VAL A 230 19.12 3.38 17.81
CA VAL A 230 18.77 1.95 18.04
C VAL A 230 18.89 1.12 16.74
N SER A 231 18.70 1.76 15.58
CA SER A 231 18.87 1.19 14.25
C SER A 231 20.28 0.77 13.90
N ASP A 232 21.30 1.32 14.58
CA ASP A 232 22.70 1.13 14.20
C ASP A 232 23.26 -0.20 14.75
N ALA A 233 22.57 -0.79 15.72
CA ALA A 233 22.94 -2.07 16.33
C ALA A 233 21.70 -2.92 16.67
N PRO A 234 20.82 -3.26 15.71
CA PRO A 234 19.55 -3.90 16.00
C PRO A 234 19.78 -5.26 16.66
N THR A 235 19.05 -5.49 17.75
CA THR A 235 19.04 -6.78 18.47
C THR A 235 17.89 -7.68 18.05
N SER A 236 17.02 -7.20 17.15
CA SER A 236 16.02 -8.01 16.47
C SER A 236 16.60 -8.69 15.24
N GLU A 237 15.97 -9.79 14.84
CA GLU A 237 16.40 -10.58 13.70
C GLU A 237 15.22 -10.93 12.80
N VAL A 238 15.46 -10.91 11.49
CA VAL A 238 14.48 -11.40 10.50
C VAL A 238 14.87 -12.79 10.03
N ARG A 239 13.90 -13.69 10.00
CA ARG A 239 14.03 -15.05 9.49
C ARG A 239 12.87 -15.40 8.59
N PHE A 240 13.00 -16.48 7.83
CA PHE A 240 11.92 -17.01 7.02
C PHE A 240 11.54 -18.40 7.51
N LEU A 241 10.25 -18.69 7.55
CA LEU A 241 9.76 -20.04 7.81
C LEU A 241 10.18 -20.97 6.67
N THR A 242 10.75 -22.12 7.00
CA THR A 242 11.11 -23.13 5.97
C THR A 242 9.99 -24.13 5.70
N ALA A 243 9.04 -24.24 6.63
CA ALA A 243 7.88 -25.10 6.54
C ALA A 243 6.70 -24.45 7.27
N ALA A 244 5.48 -24.85 6.93
CA ALA A 244 4.31 -24.51 7.74
C ALA A 244 4.51 -25.01 9.18
N PRO A 245 4.01 -24.28 10.20
CA PRO A 245 4.06 -24.73 11.58
C PRO A 245 3.42 -26.11 11.71
N ASP A 246 3.99 -26.92 12.59
CA ASP A 246 3.49 -28.26 12.87
C ASP A 246 2.03 -28.20 13.33
N SER A 247 1.13 -28.80 12.52
CA SER A 247 -0.31 -28.85 12.76
C SER A 247 -0.71 -30.01 13.67
N SER A 248 0.22 -30.89 14.05
CA SER A 248 -0.07 -31.98 15.01
C SER A 248 -0.32 -31.49 16.43
N ILE A 249 0.04 -30.23 16.70
CA ILE A 249 -0.29 -29.54 17.95
C ILE A 249 -1.51 -28.67 17.67
N GLY A 250 -2.69 -29.19 18.03
CA GLY A 250 -3.96 -28.50 17.84
C GLY A 250 -4.05 -27.19 18.64
N MET A 251 -5.13 -26.42 18.44
CA MET A 251 -5.37 -25.13 19.12
C MET A 251 -5.38 -25.24 20.66
N SER A 252 -5.70 -26.42 21.20
CA SER A 252 -5.48 -26.76 22.59
C SER A 252 -4.09 -27.36 22.72
N MET A 253 -3.12 -26.53 23.10
CA MET A 253 -1.81 -27.01 23.52
C MET A 253 -2.03 -27.93 24.72
N ALA A 254 -1.88 -29.25 24.55
CA ALA A 254 -1.82 -30.17 25.68
C ALA A 254 -0.72 -29.68 26.65
N ALA A 255 -0.92 -29.81 27.95
CA ALA A 255 0.04 -29.35 28.95
C ALA A 255 1.45 -29.92 28.64
N GLY A 256 2.39 -29.05 28.29
CA GLY A 256 3.77 -29.41 27.91
C GLY A 256 4.05 -29.56 26.41
N SER A 257 3.04 -29.52 25.54
CA SER A 257 3.24 -29.44 24.08
C SER A 257 3.65 -28.02 23.67
N GLN A 258 4.54 -27.89 22.68
CA GLN A 258 5.05 -26.60 22.18
C GLN A 258 5.10 -26.63 20.65
N GLN A 259 4.40 -25.69 20.00
CA GLN A 259 4.49 -25.55 18.55
C GLN A 259 5.87 -25.05 18.17
N ARG A 260 6.49 -25.73 17.22
CA ARG A 260 7.86 -25.46 16.76
C ARG A 260 7.83 -24.84 15.39
N LEU A 261 8.61 -23.79 15.21
CA LEU A 261 8.92 -23.20 13.91
C LEU A 261 10.33 -23.59 13.47
N LEU A 262 10.50 -23.83 12.17
CA LEU A 262 11.80 -24.03 11.53
C LEU A 262 12.14 -22.78 10.73
N ILE A 263 13.35 -22.24 10.94
CA ILE A 263 13.83 -21.01 10.29
C ILE A 263 14.96 -21.29 9.30
N ASP A 264 15.06 -20.44 8.29
CA ASP A 264 15.95 -20.55 7.13
C ASP A 264 17.44 -20.56 7.49
N LYS A 265 17.83 -19.82 8.53
CA LYS A 265 19.22 -19.70 8.95
C LYS A 265 19.35 -19.57 10.47
N PRO A 266 20.49 -20.01 11.05
CA PRO A 266 20.74 -19.92 12.49
C PRO A 266 20.56 -18.50 13.03
N LEU A 267 20.02 -18.34 14.24
CA LEU A 267 20.00 -17.05 14.95
C LEU A 267 21.42 -16.53 15.19
N ARG A 268 21.64 -15.23 15.07
CA ARG A 268 22.92 -14.60 15.39
C ARG A 268 23.00 -14.27 16.88
N LEU A 269 21.87 -13.96 17.49
CA LEU A 269 21.75 -13.52 18.88
C LEU A 269 20.92 -14.53 19.68
N THR A 270 21.12 -14.55 20.99
CA THR A 270 20.24 -15.28 21.90
C THR A 270 19.00 -14.43 22.18
N HIS A 271 17.83 -15.03 21.96
CA HIS A 271 16.52 -14.45 22.23
C HIS A 271 15.88 -15.15 23.43
N ARG A 272 15.71 -14.41 24.54
CA ARG A 272 15.25 -14.97 25.82
C ARG A 272 13.79 -15.44 25.74
N GLY A 273 13.48 -16.52 26.44
CA GLY A 273 12.11 -16.91 26.81
C GLY A 273 11.82 -16.62 28.30
N GLY A 274 10.59 -16.88 28.75
CA GLY A 274 10.16 -16.66 30.13
C GLY A 274 9.50 -15.29 30.37
N GLN A 275 9.79 -14.63 31.50
CA GLN A 275 9.12 -13.39 31.91
C GLN A 275 9.32 -12.23 30.91
N TYR A 276 10.50 -12.16 30.29
CA TYR A 276 10.87 -11.18 29.25
C TYR A 276 11.13 -11.90 27.93
N SER A 277 10.14 -12.67 27.48
CA SER A 277 10.24 -13.44 26.24
C SER A 277 10.33 -12.54 25.02
N ALA A 278 11.20 -12.91 24.09
CA ALA A 278 11.15 -12.39 22.74
C ALA A 278 9.78 -12.68 22.12
N GLU A 279 9.33 -11.74 21.31
CA GLU A 279 8.14 -11.87 20.49
C GLU A 279 8.59 -12.35 19.11
N VAL A 280 7.81 -13.26 18.54
CA VAL A 280 7.93 -13.74 17.17
C VAL A 280 6.71 -13.23 16.44
N ALA A 281 6.89 -12.25 15.57
CA ALA A 281 5.84 -11.67 14.75
C ALA A 281 5.94 -12.14 13.32
N ASN A 282 4.82 -12.56 12.73
CA ASN A 282 4.73 -12.86 11.31
C ASN A 282 4.38 -11.57 10.55
N LEU A 283 5.28 -11.15 9.67
CA LEU A 283 5.16 -9.93 8.87
C LEU A 283 4.47 -10.16 7.52
N SER A 284 4.22 -11.41 7.12
CA SER A 284 3.70 -11.77 5.80
C SER A 284 2.17 -11.88 5.77
N ARG A 285 1.54 -11.34 4.73
CA ARG A 285 0.11 -11.52 4.44
C ARG A 285 -0.10 -11.88 2.98
N ASN A 286 -1.25 -12.48 2.66
CA ASN A 286 -1.60 -12.83 1.28
C ASN A 286 -2.13 -11.63 0.47
N VAL A 287 -2.54 -10.56 1.14
CA VAL A 287 -2.85 -9.27 0.51
C VAL A 287 -1.72 -8.29 0.80
N VAL A 288 -1.05 -7.81 -0.25
CA VAL A 288 0.14 -6.94 -0.14
C VAL A 288 -0.07 -5.65 -0.92
N VAL A 289 0.22 -4.52 -0.29
CA VAL A 289 0.40 -3.22 -0.93
C VAL A 289 1.87 -2.81 -0.78
N GLU A 290 2.56 -2.54 -1.89
CA GLU A 290 3.98 -2.20 -1.86
C GLU A 290 4.39 -1.16 -2.90
N SER A 291 5.58 -0.57 -2.72
CA SER A 291 6.24 0.20 -3.80
C SER A 291 7.16 -0.70 -4.60
N ALA A 292 7.21 -0.51 -5.92
CA ALA A 292 8.09 -1.25 -6.82
C ALA A 292 9.58 -0.90 -6.65
N ALA A 293 9.86 0.38 -6.37
CA ALA A 293 11.22 0.92 -6.27
C ALA A 293 11.33 1.88 -5.07
N PRO A 294 11.31 1.37 -3.82
CA PRO A 294 11.31 2.20 -2.60
C PRO A 294 12.54 3.08 -2.42
N GLU A 295 13.66 2.74 -3.04
CA GLU A 295 14.89 3.53 -3.09
C GLU A 295 14.80 4.73 -4.04
N ILE A 296 13.93 4.66 -5.05
CA ILE A 296 13.64 5.77 -5.96
C ILE A 296 12.53 6.62 -5.37
N GLN A 297 11.37 6.01 -5.13
CA GLN A 297 10.20 6.71 -4.62
C GLN A 297 9.21 5.74 -3.99
N ARG A 298 8.87 6.00 -2.73
CA ARG A 298 7.87 5.25 -1.99
C ARG A 298 6.46 5.76 -2.30
N GLY A 299 5.51 4.84 -2.39
CA GLY A 299 4.10 5.13 -2.42
C GLY A 299 3.50 5.38 -1.04
N HIS A 300 2.22 5.74 -1.00
CA HIS A 300 1.46 5.91 0.24
C HIS A 300 0.00 5.52 0.04
N THR A 301 -0.74 5.29 1.13
CA THR A 301 -2.19 5.10 1.06
C THR A 301 -2.92 6.10 1.94
N MET A 302 -4.13 6.47 1.54
CA MET A 302 -4.93 7.43 2.28
C MET A 302 -6.43 7.14 2.20
N TYR A 303 -7.08 7.15 3.36
CA TYR A 303 -8.50 7.40 3.51
C TYR A 303 -8.67 8.88 3.84
N HIS A 304 -9.22 9.66 2.93
CA HIS A 304 -9.48 11.08 3.12
C HIS A 304 -10.92 11.32 3.57
N HIS A 305 -11.29 12.59 3.77
CA HIS A 305 -12.62 13.06 4.12
C HIS A 305 -13.77 12.29 3.43
N GLY A 306 -14.77 11.87 4.22
CA GLY A 306 -15.94 11.14 3.74
C GLY A 306 -15.72 9.67 3.38
N SER A 307 -14.49 9.17 3.43
CA SER A 307 -14.19 7.78 3.08
C SER A 307 -14.68 6.79 4.13
N THR A 308 -14.94 5.56 3.72
CA THR A 308 -15.28 4.43 4.60
C THR A 308 -14.40 3.22 4.28
N GLY A 309 -14.39 2.22 5.17
CA GLY A 309 -13.78 0.92 4.92
C GLY A 309 -12.73 0.52 5.95
N SER A 310 -12.34 -0.74 5.88
CA SER A 310 -11.49 -1.42 6.86
C SER A 310 -10.29 -2.10 6.21
N ILE A 311 -9.33 -2.41 7.07
CA ILE A 311 -8.15 -3.20 6.72
C ILE A 311 -8.09 -4.38 7.70
N SER A 312 -8.03 -5.61 7.20
CA SER A 312 -7.71 -6.76 8.05
C SER A 312 -6.69 -7.68 7.40
N TYR A 313 -5.65 -8.05 8.15
CA TYR A 313 -4.67 -9.05 7.72
C TYR A 313 -4.04 -8.75 6.34
N ALA A 314 -3.74 -7.47 6.08
CA ALA A 314 -3.03 -7.02 4.89
C ALA A 314 -1.63 -6.51 5.25
N GLU A 315 -0.69 -6.64 4.32
CA GLU A 315 0.71 -6.25 4.46
C GLU A 315 0.97 -4.97 3.66
N PHE A 316 1.57 -3.99 4.32
CA PHE A 316 1.98 -2.72 3.74
C PHE A 316 3.49 -2.61 3.90
N ARG A 317 4.23 -2.74 2.80
CA ARG A 317 5.70 -2.74 2.86
C ARG A 317 6.31 -1.81 1.85
N HIS A 318 7.51 -1.32 2.12
CA HIS A 318 8.21 -0.45 1.19
C HIS A 318 7.44 0.85 0.90
N LEU A 319 6.56 1.28 1.80
CA LEU A 319 5.68 2.45 1.66
C LEU A 319 6.09 3.59 2.60
N GLY A 320 5.38 4.72 2.49
CA GLY A 320 5.62 5.92 3.30
C GLY A 320 6.75 6.75 2.72
N LYS A 321 6.45 7.96 2.25
CA LYS A 321 7.45 8.86 1.68
C LYS A 321 8.24 9.52 2.81
N GLU A 322 9.55 9.31 2.81
CA GLU A 322 10.44 9.83 3.85
C GLU A 322 10.43 11.36 3.91
N GLY A 323 10.29 11.91 5.11
CA GLY A 323 10.25 13.36 5.33
C GLY A 323 9.04 14.10 4.74
N VAL A 324 8.14 13.42 4.00
CA VAL A 324 6.98 14.06 3.37
C VAL A 324 5.75 13.92 4.26
N LEU A 325 5.26 15.04 4.78
CA LEU A 325 4.09 15.07 5.66
C LEU A 325 2.84 14.52 4.96
N GLY A 326 2.07 13.69 5.66
CA GLY A 326 0.80 13.15 5.16
C GLY A 326 0.95 11.99 4.18
N ARG A 327 2.14 11.40 4.04
CA ARG A 327 2.45 10.32 3.09
C ARG A 327 2.93 9.08 3.83
N TYR A 328 1.97 8.34 4.38
CA TYR A 328 2.20 7.19 5.25
C TYR A 328 1.76 5.88 4.57
N PRO A 329 2.28 4.71 4.99
CA PRO A 329 1.75 3.43 4.52
C PRO A 329 0.25 3.30 4.72
N ILE A 330 -0.28 3.73 5.87
CA ILE A 330 -1.72 3.78 6.18
C ILE A 330 -2.03 5.15 6.79
N HIS A 331 -2.85 5.96 6.11
CA HIS A 331 -3.22 7.29 6.56
C HIS A 331 -4.74 7.48 6.60
N PHE A 332 -5.29 7.83 7.77
CA PHE A 332 -6.67 8.29 7.90
C PHE A 332 -6.65 9.80 8.13
N HIS A 333 -6.98 10.58 7.09
CA HIS A 333 -6.85 12.03 7.08
C HIS A 333 -8.20 12.73 7.08
N LEU A 334 -8.58 13.30 8.23
CA LEU A 334 -9.80 14.12 8.41
C LEU A 334 -11.07 13.40 7.95
N VAL A 335 -11.12 12.08 8.15
CA VAL A 335 -12.24 11.22 7.73
C VAL A 335 -13.52 11.55 8.51
N GLY A 336 -13.38 12.09 9.72
CA GLY A 336 -14.52 12.40 10.57
C GLY A 336 -15.17 11.14 11.14
N GLN A 337 -16.50 11.12 11.13
CA GLN A 337 -17.33 10.12 11.82
C GLN A 337 -17.69 8.91 10.94
N SER A 338 -17.27 8.89 9.67
CA SER A 338 -17.65 7.84 8.70
C SER A 338 -16.99 6.48 8.98
N MET A 339 -16.01 6.42 9.88
CA MET A 339 -15.31 5.19 10.28
C MET A 339 -16.05 4.38 11.37
N ARG A 340 -17.34 4.66 11.62
CA ARG A 340 -18.14 3.84 12.54
C ARG A 340 -18.23 2.40 12.01
N GLY A 341 -17.78 1.45 12.84
CA GLY A 341 -17.72 0.04 12.45
C GLY A 341 -16.51 -0.33 11.60
N SER A 342 -15.64 0.63 11.27
CA SER A 342 -14.41 0.38 10.54
C SER A 342 -13.25 0.02 11.47
N SER A 343 -12.30 -0.77 10.98
CA SER A 343 -11.15 -1.19 11.78
C SER A 343 -9.89 -1.45 10.95
N VAL A 344 -8.73 -1.38 11.62
CA VAL A 344 -7.45 -1.91 11.17
C VAL A 344 -7.08 -3.05 12.10
N ILE A 345 -7.09 -4.29 11.62
CA ILE A 345 -6.87 -5.48 12.44
C ILE A 345 -5.77 -6.36 11.85
N GLY A 346 -4.73 -6.66 12.63
CA GLY A 346 -3.72 -7.65 12.23
C GLY A 346 -2.90 -7.28 10.98
N ALA A 347 -2.92 -6.01 10.59
CA ALA A 347 -2.10 -5.46 9.51
C ALA A 347 -0.61 -5.58 9.85
N SER A 348 0.21 -5.81 8.83
CA SER A 348 1.67 -5.80 8.93
C SER A 348 2.20 -4.57 8.24
N VAL A 349 3.05 -3.79 8.91
CA VAL A 349 3.75 -2.66 8.28
C VAL A 349 5.24 -2.80 8.56
N TRP A 350 6.05 -2.90 7.51
CA TRP A 350 7.50 -3.04 7.65
C TRP A 350 8.26 -2.38 6.50
N ASP A 351 9.52 -2.02 6.74
CA ASP A 351 10.31 -1.15 5.86
C ASP A 351 9.51 0.09 5.41
N SER A 352 9.08 0.88 6.40
CA SER A 352 8.34 2.12 6.15
C SER A 352 9.30 3.30 6.14
N GLY A 353 9.23 4.15 5.12
CA GLY A 353 9.98 5.41 5.06
C GLY A 353 9.37 6.52 5.91
N ASN A 354 8.18 6.31 6.48
CA ASN A 354 7.51 7.29 7.35
C ASN A 354 6.77 6.59 8.51
N ARG A 355 6.00 7.33 9.31
CA ARG A 355 5.14 6.75 10.36
C ARG A 355 4.20 5.69 9.77
N TRP A 356 4.03 4.56 10.44
CA TRP A 356 3.34 3.37 9.90
C TRP A 356 1.84 3.60 9.68
N ILE A 357 1.12 3.85 10.77
CA ILE A 357 -0.31 4.16 10.78
C ILE A 357 -0.45 5.56 11.37
N THR A 358 -1.02 6.48 10.60
CA THR A 358 -1.28 7.84 11.07
C THR A 358 -2.77 8.15 10.99
N ILE A 359 -3.33 8.64 12.08
CA ILE A 359 -4.75 8.95 12.21
C ILE A 359 -4.88 10.42 12.63
N HIS A 360 -5.62 11.20 11.86
CA HIS A 360 -5.85 12.62 12.10
C HIS A 360 -7.32 12.96 11.86
N GLY A 361 -7.96 13.67 12.78
CA GLY A 361 -9.37 14.12 12.65
C GLY A 361 -10.37 13.00 12.31
N THR A 362 -10.16 11.80 12.85
CA THR A 362 -10.98 10.60 12.56
C THR A 362 -11.53 10.06 13.87
N GLN A 363 -12.80 9.62 13.87
CA GLN A 363 -13.49 9.08 15.03
C GLN A 363 -14.00 7.65 14.78
N TYR A 364 -14.22 6.89 15.86
CA TYR A 364 -14.76 5.52 15.87
C TYR A 364 -13.92 4.40 15.21
N LEU A 365 -12.81 4.73 14.53
CA LEU A 365 -11.88 3.74 14.00
C LEU A 365 -11.25 2.89 15.13
N VAL A 366 -11.29 1.58 14.99
CA VAL A 366 -10.61 0.64 15.90
C VAL A 366 -9.30 0.16 15.28
N VAL A 367 -8.20 0.15 16.05
CA VAL A 367 -6.91 -0.40 15.61
C VAL A 367 -6.47 -1.50 16.58
N ARG A 368 -6.15 -2.69 16.07
CA ARG A 368 -5.80 -3.88 16.88
C ARG A 368 -4.75 -4.79 16.24
#